data_AF-A0A916AD01-F1
#
_entry.id   AF-A0A916AD01-F1
#
_cell.length_a   1.000
_cell.length_b   1.000
_cell.length_c   1.000
_cell.angle_alpha   90.00
_cell.angle_beta   90.00
_cell.angle_gamma   90.00
#
_symmetry.space_group_name_H-M   'P 1'
#
loop_
_entity.id
_entity.type
_entity.pdbx_description
1 polymer ?
#
loop_
_entity_poly.entity_id
_entity_poly.type
_entity_poly.pdbx_seq_one_letter_code
_entity_poly.pdbx_strand_id
1 'polypeptide(L)'
;MNFKLNALVAALATVASFGAQAVITQQQGLGNTGNSSVIFVAHDATDNITLVVDLGLNMADLIPGSALTTSGSATWNFATNTTSLATTGNDWTAAYNTFKAAALGNDLRWGILAGDNITGNSVTAANTIIGKGYLTTGNPTAAELVNTNATSSTAIGNALTPLNNYLAGANAAGNNQTVANGAATATAGGLFGVMGGNFNGAGAWTYLIANGVSSNINYLRQSTVANPTAFQIGDPSGVDVLSTNPTTFNFDINTNTLSLASPVPEPGSYALLMAGLAAVGFLARRRRAA
;
A
#
# COMPACT_ATOMS: atom_id res chain seq x y z
N MET A 1 35.11 -30.07 -10.29
CA MET A 1 34.06 -29.93 -9.26
C MET A 1 33.03 -28.95 -9.76
N ASN A 2 31.81 -29.41 -10.01
CA ASN A 2 30.72 -28.59 -10.55
C ASN A 2 30.07 -27.82 -9.40
N PHE A 3 30.43 -26.55 -9.23
CA PHE A 3 29.72 -25.66 -8.31
C PHE A 3 28.37 -25.27 -8.94
N LYS A 4 27.29 -25.82 -8.40
CA LYS A 4 25.91 -25.46 -8.76
C LYS A 4 25.58 -24.09 -8.19
N LEU A 5 25.33 -23.13 -9.09
CA LEU A 5 24.98 -21.75 -8.80
C LEU A 5 23.50 -21.63 -8.37
N ASN A 6 23.11 -22.26 -7.26
CA ASN A 6 21.71 -22.31 -6.81
C ASN A 6 21.42 -21.47 -5.55
N ALA A 7 22.29 -20.52 -5.17
CA ALA A 7 22.24 -19.91 -3.83
C ALA A 7 22.12 -18.37 -3.80
N LEU A 8 21.64 -17.72 -4.86
CA LEU A 8 21.54 -16.24 -4.88
C LEU A 8 20.24 -15.69 -5.46
N VAL A 9 19.06 -16.19 -5.07
CA VAL A 9 17.77 -15.47 -5.31
C VAL A 9 16.75 -15.74 -4.20
N ALA A 10 17.18 -15.87 -2.95
CA ALA A 10 16.26 -16.02 -1.82
C ALA A 10 16.57 -14.98 -0.72
N ALA A 11 16.76 -13.73 -1.11
CA ALA A 11 16.48 -12.61 -0.23
C ALA A 11 14.98 -12.30 -0.33
N LEU A 12 14.14 -13.30 0.00
CA LEU A 12 12.72 -13.08 0.20
C LEU A 12 12.65 -12.24 1.48
N ALA A 13 12.27 -10.97 1.34
CA ALA A 13 12.15 -10.05 2.46
C ALA A 13 11.26 -10.70 3.53
N THR A 14 11.88 -11.12 4.63
CA THR A 14 11.18 -11.40 5.88
C THR A 14 10.74 -10.03 6.40
N VAL A 15 9.64 -9.51 5.83
CA VAL A 15 8.89 -8.45 6.49
C VAL A 15 8.44 -9.06 7.80
N ALA A 16 9.09 -8.67 8.88
CA ALA A 16 8.69 -9.04 10.22
C ALA A 16 7.35 -8.35 10.48
N SER A 17 6.24 -8.97 10.05
CA SER A 17 4.91 -8.54 10.42
C SER A 17 4.79 -8.72 11.92
N PHE A 18 4.90 -7.62 12.67
CA PHE A 18 4.60 -7.61 14.09
C PHE A 18 3.20 -8.19 14.29
N GLY A 19 3.04 -9.01 15.34
CA GLY A 19 1.96 -9.98 15.51
C GLY A 19 0.58 -9.47 15.09
N ALA A 20 -0.13 -10.30 14.33
CA ALA A 20 -1.45 -9.98 13.81
C ALA A 20 -2.40 -9.60 14.96
N GLN A 21 -2.91 -8.36 14.92
CA GLN A 21 -3.90 -7.91 15.88
C GLN A 21 -5.29 -8.30 15.37
N ALA A 22 -6.11 -8.83 16.27
CA ALA A 22 -7.55 -8.76 16.05
C ALA A 22 -7.93 -7.28 16.17
N VAL A 23 -8.75 -6.79 15.25
CA VAL A 23 -9.15 -5.40 14.94
C VAL A 23 -8.29 -4.79 13.83
N ILE A 24 -8.93 -4.23 12.79
CA ILE A 24 -8.26 -3.30 11.88
C ILE A 24 -7.80 -2.11 12.73
N THR A 25 -6.49 -1.97 12.90
CA THR A 25 -5.92 -0.95 13.77
C THR A 25 -6.24 0.41 13.19
N GLN A 26 -7.09 1.17 13.87
CA GLN A 26 -7.41 2.54 13.50
C GLN A 26 -6.17 3.43 13.65
N GLN A 27 -6.17 4.58 12.98
CA GLN A 27 -5.05 5.54 13.02
C GLN A 27 -4.79 6.11 14.44
N GLN A 28 -5.74 5.91 15.37
CA GLN A 28 -5.64 6.26 16.79
C GLN A 28 -5.90 5.06 17.75
N GLY A 29 -5.85 3.81 17.27
CA GLY A 29 -6.17 2.64 18.09
C GLY A 29 -5.30 2.48 19.36
N LEU A 30 -5.96 2.10 20.47
CA LEU A 30 -5.48 1.78 21.83
C LEU A 30 -3.97 1.97 22.10
N GLY A 31 -3.49 3.22 22.12
CA GLY A 31 -2.12 3.52 22.56
C GLY A 31 -1.39 4.66 21.86
N ASN A 32 -2.03 5.45 21.00
CA ASN A 32 -1.35 6.49 20.20
C ASN A 32 -0.20 5.90 19.39
N THR A 33 -0.47 4.92 18.53
CA THR A 33 0.54 4.37 17.61
C THR A 33 0.18 4.72 16.16
N GLY A 34 0.90 5.68 15.59
CA GLY A 34 0.75 6.19 14.24
C GLY A 34 1.35 5.19 13.29
N ASN A 35 0.52 4.25 12.82
CA ASN A 35 0.86 3.17 11.89
C ASN A 35 -0.38 2.27 11.67
N SER A 36 -1.46 2.74 11.05
CA SER A 36 -2.66 1.90 10.91
C SER A 36 -2.40 0.63 10.09
N SER A 37 -3.31 -0.35 10.21
CA SER A 37 -3.38 -1.46 9.25
C SER A 37 -3.53 -0.92 7.83
N VAL A 38 -2.94 -1.62 6.87
CA VAL A 38 -3.18 -1.42 5.44
C VAL A 38 -4.41 -2.23 5.07
N ILE A 39 -5.44 -1.54 4.61
CA ILE A 39 -6.68 -2.16 4.18
C ILE A 39 -6.82 -2.14 2.67
N PHE A 40 -7.30 -3.27 2.13
CA PHE A 40 -7.85 -3.34 0.79
C PHE A 40 -9.33 -3.04 0.83
N VAL A 41 -9.79 -2.33 -0.18
CA VAL A 41 -11.17 -1.94 -0.37
C VAL A 41 -11.59 -2.28 -1.79
N ALA A 42 -12.75 -2.92 -1.95
CA ALA A 42 -13.42 -3.06 -3.24
C ALA A 42 -14.87 -2.60 -3.15
N HIS A 43 -15.37 -2.00 -4.23
CA HIS A 43 -16.72 -1.47 -4.33
C HIS A 43 -17.26 -1.65 -5.73
N ASP A 44 -18.47 -2.18 -5.79
CA ASP A 44 -19.27 -2.11 -6.99
C ASP A 44 -20.32 -1.02 -6.79
N ALA A 45 -20.21 0.06 -7.58
CA ALA A 45 -21.13 1.20 -7.49
C ALA A 45 -22.52 0.88 -8.05
N THR A 46 -22.64 -0.15 -8.91
CA THR A 46 -23.92 -0.58 -9.50
C THR A 46 -24.80 -1.22 -8.43
N ASP A 47 -24.23 -2.16 -7.69
CA ASP A 47 -24.92 -2.93 -6.66
C ASP A 47 -24.78 -2.32 -5.26
N ASN A 48 -23.98 -1.25 -5.14
CA ASN A 48 -23.67 -0.54 -3.90
C ASN A 48 -23.19 -1.49 -2.78
N ILE A 49 -22.31 -2.41 -3.16
CA ILE A 49 -21.70 -3.40 -2.27
C ILE A 49 -20.22 -3.06 -2.04
N THR A 50 -19.74 -3.34 -0.83
CA THR A 50 -18.36 -3.06 -0.42
C THR A 50 -17.72 -4.28 0.20
N LEU A 51 -16.44 -4.49 -0.07
CA LEU A 51 -15.55 -5.39 0.65
C LEU A 51 -14.41 -4.57 1.27
N VAL A 52 -14.09 -4.89 2.52
CA VAL A 52 -12.93 -4.38 3.25
C VAL A 52 -12.13 -5.56 3.77
N VAL A 53 -10.82 -5.56 3.55
CA VAL A 53 -9.91 -6.64 3.96
C VAL A 53 -8.69 -6.03 4.64
N ASP A 54 -8.33 -6.51 5.81
CA ASP A 54 -7.02 -6.21 6.41
C ASP A 54 -5.94 -7.11 5.77
N LEU A 55 -4.91 -6.49 5.19
CA LEU A 55 -3.86 -7.19 4.46
C LEU A 55 -2.79 -7.81 5.38
N GLY A 56 -2.86 -7.57 6.69
CA GLY A 56 -1.84 -7.98 7.65
C GLY A 56 -0.53 -7.20 7.51
N LEU A 57 -0.62 -6.01 6.93
CA LEU A 57 0.46 -5.04 6.81
C LEU A 57 0.11 -3.80 7.63
N ASN A 58 1.12 -3.04 8.02
CA ASN A 58 0.95 -1.70 8.58
C ASN A 58 1.47 -0.65 7.60
N MET A 59 1.04 0.60 7.76
CA MET A 59 1.45 1.71 6.90
C MET A 59 2.98 1.81 6.71
N ALA A 60 3.75 1.56 7.77
CA ALA A 60 5.22 1.54 7.79
C ALA A 60 5.84 0.48 6.88
N ASP A 61 5.11 -0.57 6.52
CA ASP A 61 5.57 -1.59 5.58
C ASP A 61 5.52 -1.08 4.13
N LEU A 62 4.84 0.05 3.87
CA LEU A 62 4.63 0.62 2.55
C LEU A 62 5.12 2.07 2.39
N ILE A 63 5.75 2.66 3.41
CA ILE A 63 6.40 3.97 3.28
C ILE A 63 7.67 3.89 2.40
N PRO A 64 8.12 5.00 1.80
CA PRO A 64 9.33 5.00 0.97
C PRO A 64 10.54 4.41 1.69
N GLY A 65 11.25 3.49 1.03
CA GLY A 65 12.46 2.86 1.57
C GLY A 65 12.21 1.63 2.44
N SER A 66 10.96 1.25 2.67
CA SER A 66 10.61 -0.04 3.28
C SER A 66 11.01 -1.21 2.37
N ALA A 67 11.34 -2.37 2.96
CA ALA A 67 11.81 -3.54 2.20
C ALA A 67 10.81 -3.98 1.11
N LEU A 68 9.51 -3.83 1.38
CA LEU A 68 8.44 -4.21 0.47
C LEU A 68 8.33 -3.25 -0.72
N THR A 69 8.70 -1.97 -0.56
CA THR A 69 8.65 -0.95 -1.62
C THR A 69 9.95 -0.84 -2.42
N THR A 70 11.08 -1.34 -1.89
CA THR A 70 12.38 -1.28 -2.59
C THR A 70 12.67 -2.51 -3.45
N SER A 71 12.16 -3.68 -3.06
CA SER A 71 12.51 -4.95 -3.73
C SER A 71 11.52 -6.08 -3.49
N GLY A 72 10.39 -5.82 -2.82
CA GLY A 72 9.41 -6.84 -2.48
C GLY A 72 8.37 -7.09 -3.56
N SER A 73 7.80 -8.28 -3.56
CA SER A 73 6.52 -8.57 -4.20
C SER A 73 5.63 -9.27 -3.20
N ALA A 74 4.33 -9.02 -3.31
CA ALA A 74 3.34 -9.67 -2.46
C ALA A 74 2.11 -10.05 -3.28
N THR A 75 1.43 -11.11 -2.87
CA THR A 75 0.15 -11.51 -3.45
C THR A 75 -0.77 -11.92 -2.33
N TRP A 76 -2.02 -11.46 -2.35
CA TRP A 76 -3.09 -11.87 -1.47
C TRP A 76 -4.16 -12.53 -2.33
N ASN A 77 -4.52 -13.77 -2.00
CA ASN A 77 -5.62 -14.48 -2.64
C ASN A 77 -6.80 -14.58 -1.68
N PHE A 78 -7.81 -13.76 -1.92
CA PHE A 78 -8.94 -13.60 -1.01
C PHE A 78 -9.86 -14.82 -0.99
N ALA A 79 -9.88 -15.63 -2.06
CA ALA A 79 -10.69 -16.84 -2.14
C ALA A 79 -10.09 -18.04 -1.38
N THR A 80 -8.82 -17.94 -0.95
CA THR A 80 -8.10 -19.04 -0.28
C THR A 80 -7.48 -18.64 1.06
N ASN A 81 -7.67 -17.40 1.51
CA ASN A 81 -7.02 -16.84 2.72
C ASN A 81 -5.49 -16.92 2.68
N THR A 82 -4.88 -16.93 1.50
CA THR A 82 -3.42 -17.07 1.37
C THR A 82 -2.75 -15.78 0.97
N THR A 83 -1.51 -15.60 1.45
CA THR A 83 -0.61 -14.54 1.00
C THR A 83 0.78 -15.09 0.80
N SER A 84 1.56 -14.47 -0.08
CA SER A 84 2.99 -14.77 -0.23
C SER A 84 3.84 -14.20 0.90
N LEU A 85 3.26 -13.35 1.75
CA LEU A 85 3.91 -12.85 2.96
C LEU A 85 3.80 -13.86 4.09
N ALA A 86 4.69 -13.77 5.07
CA ALA A 86 4.68 -14.62 6.26
C ALA A 86 3.62 -14.21 7.30
N THR A 87 2.49 -13.64 6.85
CA THR A 87 1.38 -13.24 7.74
C THR A 87 0.44 -14.43 7.97
N THR A 88 -0.04 -14.58 9.20
CA THR A 88 -0.94 -15.67 9.62
C THR A 88 -2.25 -15.11 10.17
N GLY A 89 -3.30 -15.92 10.18
CA GLY A 89 -4.60 -15.57 10.77
C GLY A 89 -5.66 -15.12 9.76
N ASN A 90 -5.27 -14.92 8.49
CA ASN A 90 -6.13 -14.43 7.42
C ASN A 90 -7.48 -15.16 7.34
N ASP A 91 -8.57 -14.39 7.36
CA ASP A 91 -9.93 -14.91 7.18
C ASP A 91 -10.79 -13.97 6.33
N TRP A 92 -10.60 -14.08 5.02
CA TRP A 92 -11.18 -13.21 4.00
C TRP A 92 -12.26 -13.90 3.17
N THR A 93 -12.15 -15.23 3.00
CA THR A 93 -12.87 -16.01 1.98
C THR A 93 -14.38 -15.88 2.10
N ALA A 94 -14.93 -15.90 3.32
CA ALA A 94 -16.36 -15.75 3.52
C ALA A 94 -16.87 -14.38 3.03
N ALA A 95 -16.27 -13.29 3.52
CA ALA A 95 -16.62 -11.93 3.12
C ALA A 95 -16.40 -11.70 1.62
N TYR A 96 -15.25 -12.15 1.10
CA TYR A 96 -14.90 -12.04 -0.32
C TYR A 96 -15.90 -12.76 -1.23
N ASN A 97 -16.29 -13.99 -0.89
CA ASN A 97 -17.26 -14.74 -1.69
C ASN A 97 -18.66 -14.09 -1.65
N THR A 98 -19.09 -13.53 -0.52
CA THR A 98 -20.31 -12.73 -0.44
C THR A 98 -20.23 -11.50 -1.35
N PHE A 99 -19.10 -10.80 -1.33
CA PHE A 99 -18.86 -9.64 -2.20
C PHE A 99 -18.92 -10.04 -3.67
N LYS A 100 -18.12 -11.03 -4.07
CA LYS A 100 -18.02 -11.49 -5.47
C LYS A 100 -19.34 -12.02 -6.03
N ALA A 101 -20.16 -12.67 -5.20
CA ALA A 101 -21.46 -13.17 -5.63
C ALA A 101 -22.49 -12.06 -5.91
N ALA A 102 -22.33 -10.90 -5.27
CA ALA A 102 -23.26 -9.78 -5.36
C ALA A 102 -22.74 -8.60 -6.20
N ALA A 103 -21.43 -8.49 -6.44
CA ALA A 103 -20.83 -7.55 -7.39
C ALA A 103 -21.02 -8.08 -8.82
N LEU A 104 -22.22 -7.87 -9.36
CA LEU A 104 -22.64 -8.32 -10.69
C LEU A 104 -22.48 -7.21 -11.74
N GLY A 105 -22.15 -5.99 -11.29
CA GLY A 105 -21.96 -4.81 -12.11
C GLY A 105 -20.60 -4.73 -12.81
N ASN A 106 -20.54 -3.89 -13.84
CA ASN A 106 -19.31 -3.57 -14.58
C ASN A 106 -18.53 -2.40 -13.96
N ASP A 107 -18.99 -1.80 -12.86
CA ASP A 107 -18.34 -0.67 -12.18
C ASP A 107 -17.68 -1.10 -10.86
N LEU A 108 -17.01 -2.25 -10.91
CA LEU A 108 -16.15 -2.74 -9.84
C LEU A 108 -14.86 -1.92 -9.79
N ARG A 109 -14.63 -1.29 -8.65
CA ARG A 109 -13.42 -0.54 -8.35
C ARG A 109 -12.78 -1.00 -7.06
N TRP A 110 -11.50 -0.72 -6.91
CA TRP A 110 -10.72 -1.13 -5.74
C TRP A 110 -9.70 -0.07 -5.35
N GLY A 111 -9.20 -0.15 -4.12
CA GLY A 111 -8.09 0.66 -3.66
C GLY A 111 -7.45 0.14 -2.38
N ILE A 112 -6.29 0.69 -2.04
CA ILE A 112 -5.57 0.44 -0.79
C ILE A 112 -5.54 1.72 0.03
N LEU A 113 -5.72 1.60 1.34
CA LEU A 113 -5.75 2.72 2.27
C LEU A 113 -4.96 2.40 3.54
N ALA A 114 -4.25 3.38 4.08
CA ALA A 114 -3.74 3.38 5.44
C ALA A 114 -3.58 4.82 5.93
N GLY A 115 -3.46 5.04 7.24
CA GLY A 115 -3.24 6.37 7.77
C GLY A 115 -2.55 6.42 9.13
N ASP A 116 -2.15 7.63 9.45
CA ASP A 116 -1.49 8.02 10.68
C ASP A 116 -2.06 9.37 11.10
N ASN A 117 -2.64 9.43 12.30
CA ASN A 117 -3.23 10.64 12.84
C ASN A 117 -2.46 11.17 14.06
N ILE A 118 -1.22 10.73 14.27
CA ILE A 118 -0.37 11.23 15.35
C ILE A 118 0.23 12.58 15.01
N THR A 119 0.15 13.48 15.97
CA THR A 119 0.81 14.78 15.95
C THR A 119 2.06 14.75 16.82
N GLY A 120 3.22 15.09 16.27
CA GLY A 120 4.45 15.25 17.05
C GLY A 120 5.72 15.00 16.26
N ASN A 121 6.83 15.58 16.73
CA ASN A 121 8.16 15.48 16.08
C ASN A 121 8.95 14.24 16.49
N SER A 122 8.46 13.41 17.41
CA SER A 122 9.18 12.24 17.90
C SER A 122 8.72 10.97 17.18
N VAL A 123 9.59 10.44 16.32
CA VAL A 123 9.47 9.09 15.79
C VAL A 123 9.69 8.12 16.95
N THR A 124 8.72 7.25 17.20
CA THR A 124 8.88 6.14 18.15
C THR A 124 8.71 4.82 17.39
N ALA A 125 9.01 3.68 18.01
CA ALA A 125 8.69 2.38 17.39
C ALA A 125 7.19 2.22 17.08
N ALA A 126 6.34 2.98 17.79
CA ALA A 126 4.89 3.08 17.61
C ALA A 126 4.47 4.18 16.63
N ASN A 127 5.38 5.08 16.24
CA ASN A 127 5.12 6.22 15.37
C ASN A 127 6.30 6.36 14.41
N THR A 128 6.41 5.44 13.45
CA THR A 128 7.51 5.39 12.48
C THR A 128 7.49 6.56 11.50
N ILE A 129 6.42 7.35 11.51
CA ILE A 129 6.15 8.45 10.60
C ILE A 129 6.14 9.77 11.38
N ILE A 130 6.78 10.80 10.85
CA ILE A 130 6.75 12.15 11.45
C ILE A 130 5.50 12.88 10.96
N GLY A 131 4.56 13.14 11.86
CA GLY A 131 3.34 13.90 11.59
C GLY A 131 2.21 13.06 10.99
N LYS A 132 1.06 13.71 10.75
CA LYS A 132 -0.12 13.07 10.17
C LYS A 132 0.11 12.68 8.71
N GLY A 133 -0.46 11.58 8.26
CA GLY A 133 -0.40 11.22 6.85
C GLY A 133 -1.33 10.08 6.49
N TYR A 134 -1.55 9.89 5.19
CA TYR A 134 -2.28 8.73 4.69
C TYR A 134 -1.62 8.19 3.43
N LEU A 135 -1.82 6.91 3.22
CA LEU A 135 -1.33 6.17 2.09
C LEU A 135 -2.53 5.66 1.30
N THR A 136 -2.44 5.78 -0.01
CA THR A 136 -3.55 5.46 -0.89
C THR A 136 -3.11 5.02 -2.27
N THR A 137 -3.87 4.14 -2.90
CA THR A 137 -3.81 3.96 -4.35
C THR A 137 -4.28 5.22 -5.08
N GLY A 138 -3.91 5.31 -6.35
CA GLY A 138 -4.24 6.41 -7.23
C GLY A 138 -3.23 6.54 -8.36
N ASN A 139 -3.66 7.00 -9.52
CA ASN A 139 -2.78 7.34 -10.64
C ASN A 139 -2.80 8.85 -10.88
N PRO A 140 -2.40 9.69 -9.90
CA PRO A 140 -2.44 11.12 -10.07
C PRO A 140 -1.46 11.58 -11.15
N THR A 141 -1.83 12.64 -11.84
CA THR A 141 -0.93 13.46 -12.64
C THR A 141 0.00 14.26 -11.73
N ALA A 142 1.12 14.74 -12.28
CA ALA A 142 2.03 15.63 -11.54
C ALA A 142 1.31 16.90 -11.04
N ALA A 143 0.36 17.42 -11.83
CA ALA A 143 -0.46 18.57 -11.44
C ALA A 143 -1.37 18.24 -10.24
N GLU A 144 -1.96 17.05 -10.18
CA GLU A 144 -2.79 16.62 -9.05
C GLU A 144 -1.97 16.41 -7.77
N LEU A 145 -0.73 15.90 -7.86
CA LEU A 145 0.19 15.83 -6.73
C LEU A 145 0.49 17.24 -6.19
N VAL A 146 0.87 18.17 -7.07
CA VAL A 146 1.13 19.58 -6.71
C VAL A 146 -0.11 20.25 -6.12
N ASN A 147 -1.29 20.03 -6.70
CA ASN A 147 -2.54 20.60 -6.20
C ASN A 147 -2.91 20.07 -4.82
N THR A 148 -2.55 18.82 -4.53
CA THR A 148 -2.76 18.25 -3.20
C THR A 148 -1.75 18.77 -2.18
N ASN A 149 -0.60 19.28 -2.62
CA ASN A 149 0.31 20.04 -1.76
C ASN A 149 -0.14 21.49 -1.54
N ALA A 150 -0.94 22.04 -2.45
CA ALA A 150 -1.52 23.38 -2.32
C ALA A 150 -2.73 23.43 -1.37
N THR A 151 -3.31 22.28 -1.00
CA THR A 151 -4.37 22.21 0.02
C THR A 151 -3.74 22.27 1.42
N SER A 152 -4.29 23.12 2.28
CA SER A 152 -3.83 23.34 3.66
C SER A 152 -3.58 22.02 4.41
N SER A 153 -2.64 21.98 5.36
CA SER A 153 -2.43 20.85 6.29
C SER A 153 -3.71 20.35 6.99
N THR A 154 -4.74 21.20 7.07
CA THR A 154 -6.11 20.86 7.49
C THR A 154 -6.75 19.76 6.63
N ALA A 155 -6.44 19.69 5.33
CA ALA A 155 -6.97 18.70 4.40
C ALA A 155 -6.55 17.26 4.77
N ILE A 156 -5.31 17.05 5.21
CA ILE A 156 -4.87 15.73 5.73
C ILE A 156 -5.64 15.37 6.98
N GLY A 157 -5.80 16.30 7.93
CA GLY A 157 -6.64 16.08 9.11
C GLY A 157 -8.09 15.73 8.76
N ASN A 158 -8.65 16.37 7.74
CA ASN A 158 -9.99 16.13 7.25
C ASN A 158 -10.14 14.78 6.52
N ALA A 159 -9.08 14.23 5.93
CA ALA A 159 -9.09 12.89 5.31
C ALA A 159 -9.09 11.75 6.36
N LEU A 160 -8.39 11.98 7.47
CA LEU A 160 -8.13 10.97 8.48
C LEU A 160 -9.36 10.66 9.35
N THR A 161 -10.20 11.65 9.64
CA THR A 161 -11.44 11.43 10.41
C THR A 161 -12.44 10.52 9.68
N PRO A 162 -12.81 10.77 8.40
CA PRO A 162 -13.63 9.86 7.61
C PRO A 162 -13.03 8.46 7.49
N LEU A 163 -11.70 8.34 7.32
CA LEU A 163 -11.03 7.04 7.29
C LEU A 163 -11.20 6.30 8.63
N ASN A 164 -11.04 6.95 9.78
CA ASN A 164 -11.31 6.29 11.07
C ASN A 164 -12.76 5.82 11.21
N ASN A 165 -13.73 6.63 10.80
CA ASN A 165 -15.14 6.25 10.81
C ASN A 165 -15.42 5.06 9.88
N TYR A 166 -14.80 5.04 8.70
CA TYR A 166 -14.87 3.94 7.75
C TYR A 166 -14.31 2.64 8.34
N LEU A 167 -13.12 2.71 8.95
CA LEU A 167 -12.48 1.56 9.61
C LEU A 167 -13.30 1.06 10.81
N ALA A 168 -13.90 1.95 11.60
CA ALA A 168 -14.80 1.59 12.69
C ALA A 168 -16.04 0.86 12.17
N GLY A 169 -16.64 1.34 11.07
CA GLY A 169 -17.73 0.65 10.39
C GLY A 169 -17.32 -0.73 9.90
N ALA A 170 -16.17 -0.85 9.25
CA ALA A 170 -15.65 -2.13 8.75
C ALA A 170 -15.39 -3.12 9.90
N ASN A 171 -14.88 -2.64 11.03
CA ASN A 171 -14.72 -3.43 12.25
C ASN A 171 -16.05 -3.96 12.80
N ALA A 172 -17.13 -3.19 12.70
CA ALA A 172 -18.45 -3.60 13.15
C ALA A 172 -19.17 -4.54 12.17
N ALA A 173 -18.83 -4.51 10.88
CA ALA A 173 -19.54 -5.23 9.82
C ALA A 173 -18.98 -6.62 9.47
N GLY A 174 -17.85 -7.03 10.06
CA GLY A 174 -17.17 -8.28 9.73
C GLY A 174 -16.49 -8.94 10.91
N ASN A 175 -15.57 -9.86 10.63
CA ASN A 175 -14.80 -10.59 11.65
C ASN A 175 -13.51 -9.84 12.07
N ASN A 176 -13.29 -8.62 11.56
CA ASN A 176 -12.08 -7.85 11.83
C ASN A 176 -11.75 -7.74 13.32
N GLN A 177 -12.75 -7.64 14.22
CA GLN A 177 -12.51 -7.53 15.67
C GLN A 177 -12.12 -8.84 16.37
N THR A 178 -12.38 -9.99 15.74
CA THR A 178 -12.20 -11.31 16.36
C THR A 178 -11.15 -12.16 15.66
N VAL A 179 -10.77 -11.80 14.44
CA VAL A 179 -9.79 -12.52 13.63
C VAL A 179 -8.67 -11.59 13.21
N ALA A 180 -7.45 -12.09 13.37
CA ALA A 180 -6.24 -11.47 12.85
C ALA A 180 -6.34 -11.33 11.32
N ASN A 181 -6.20 -10.12 10.79
CA ASN A 181 -6.35 -9.84 9.36
C ASN A 181 -7.73 -10.25 8.83
N GLY A 182 -8.80 -9.78 9.46
CA GLY A 182 -10.16 -10.11 9.06
C GLY A 182 -10.62 -9.42 7.77
N ALA A 183 -11.89 -9.62 7.44
CA ALA A 183 -12.59 -8.94 6.37
C ALA A 183 -14.05 -8.63 6.76
N ALA A 184 -14.63 -7.67 6.05
CA ALA A 184 -16.03 -7.29 6.14
C ALA A 184 -16.62 -7.06 4.75
N THR A 185 -17.88 -7.45 4.57
CA THR A 185 -18.65 -7.13 3.36
C THR A 185 -19.96 -6.46 3.75
N ALA A 186 -20.28 -5.33 3.13
CA ALA A 186 -21.55 -4.65 3.30
C ALA A 186 -22.34 -4.69 2.00
N THR A 187 -23.45 -5.44 1.99
CA THR A 187 -24.32 -5.65 0.82
C THR A 187 -25.48 -4.64 0.71
N ALA A 188 -25.56 -3.68 1.62
CA ALA A 188 -26.59 -2.63 1.60
C ALA A 188 -26.03 -1.30 2.15
N GLY A 189 -25.48 -0.47 1.26
CA GLY A 189 -25.30 0.99 1.42
C GLY A 189 -24.43 1.55 2.56
N GLY A 190 -23.86 0.73 3.45
CA GLY A 190 -23.42 1.22 4.76
C GLY A 190 -21.97 1.68 4.89
N LEU A 191 -21.00 1.02 4.25
CA LEU A 191 -19.58 1.29 4.53
C LEU A 191 -18.98 2.39 3.63
N PHE A 192 -19.27 2.36 2.32
CA PHE A 192 -18.59 3.21 1.34
C PHE A 192 -18.93 4.69 1.37
N GLY A 193 -20.18 5.02 1.71
CA GLY A 193 -20.66 6.40 1.66
C GLY A 193 -19.86 7.37 2.54
N VAL A 194 -19.09 6.85 3.51
CA VAL A 194 -18.34 7.64 4.48
C VAL A 194 -17.02 8.21 3.93
N MET A 195 -16.36 7.54 2.98
CA MET A 195 -15.04 7.97 2.47
C MET A 195 -15.07 8.69 1.11
N GLY A 196 -16.08 8.43 0.29
CA GLY A 196 -16.14 8.91 -1.10
C GLY A 196 -14.98 8.38 -1.95
N GLY A 197 -14.86 8.80 -3.21
CA GLY A 197 -13.77 8.38 -4.11
C GLY A 197 -12.44 9.12 -3.90
N ASN A 198 -12.46 10.31 -3.27
CA ASN A 198 -11.31 11.21 -3.13
C ASN A 198 -11.06 11.68 -1.68
N PHE A 199 -11.35 10.81 -0.69
CA PHE A 199 -11.20 11.13 0.74
C PHE A 199 -11.96 12.38 1.17
N ASN A 200 -13.25 12.45 0.83
CA ASN A 200 -14.07 13.63 1.14
C ASN A 200 -13.45 14.96 0.63
N GLY A 201 -12.85 14.94 -0.57
CA GLY A 201 -12.22 16.09 -1.20
C GLY A 201 -10.81 16.45 -0.69
N ALA A 202 -10.21 15.62 0.17
CA ALA A 202 -8.84 15.85 0.64
C ALA A 202 -7.78 15.52 -0.42
N GLY A 203 -8.05 14.58 -1.32
CA GLY A 203 -7.19 14.27 -2.47
C GLY A 203 -7.70 14.92 -3.76
N ALA A 204 -6.77 15.30 -4.65
CA ALA A 204 -7.11 15.77 -5.99
C ALA A 204 -7.44 14.64 -6.99
N TRP A 205 -7.29 13.37 -6.58
CA TRP A 205 -7.54 12.19 -7.41
C TRP A 205 -8.45 11.18 -6.71
N THR A 206 -8.97 10.23 -7.49
CA THR A 206 -9.70 9.07 -6.95
C THR A 206 -8.75 7.96 -6.54
N TYR A 207 -8.92 7.42 -5.33
CA TYR A 207 -8.14 6.24 -4.92
C TYR A 207 -8.70 4.92 -5.45
N LEU A 208 -9.93 4.97 -5.98
CA LEU A 208 -10.63 3.83 -6.54
C LEU A 208 -10.28 3.66 -8.01
N ILE A 209 -9.84 2.46 -8.33
CA ILE A 209 -9.25 2.06 -9.61
C ILE A 209 -10.10 0.94 -10.18
N ALA A 210 -10.31 0.94 -11.49
CA ALA A 210 -11.08 -0.13 -12.13
C ALA A 210 -10.43 -1.51 -11.92
N ASN A 211 -11.26 -2.54 -11.82
CA ASN A 211 -10.78 -3.93 -11.76
C ASN A 211 -9.83 -4.25 -12.94
N GLY A 212 -8.73 -4.94 -12.65
CA GLY A 212 -7.72 -5.32 -13.64
C GLY A 212 -6.79 -4.19 -14.08
N VAL A 213 -6.98 -2.96 -13.58
CA VAL A 213 -6.08 -1.84 -13.84
C VAL A 213 -5.13 -1.68 -12.67
N SER A 214 -3.83 -1.58 -12.96
CA SER A 214 -2.80 -1.35 -11.95
C SER A 214 -2.81 0.09 -11.44
N SER A 215 -2.42 0.27 -10.17
CA SER A 215 -2.33 1.58 -9.56
C SER A 215 -1.08 1.79 -8.74
N ASN A 216 -0.53 3.00 -8.83
CA ASN A 216 0.55 3.44 -7.98
C ASN A 216 0.04 3.62 -6.55
N ILE A 217 0.96 3.49 -5.60
CA ILE A 217 0.74 3.86 -4.22
C ILE A 217 1.35 5.23 -3.95
N ASN A 218 0.56 6.10 -3.34
CA ASN A 218 0.90 7.48 -3.05
C ASN A 218 0.81 7.68 -1.55
N TYR A 219 1.76 8.42 -1.01
CA TYR A 219 1.84 8.74 0.40
C TYR A 219 1.79 10.25 0.58
N LEU A 220 0.85 10.72 1.37
CA LEU A 220 0.71 12.13 1.71
C LEU A 220 0.97 12.30 3.18
N ARG A 221 1.75 13.34 3.52
CA ARG A 221 2.05 13.67 4.92
C ARG A 221 2.00 15.15 5.16
N GLN A 222 1.63 15.50 6.39
CA GLN A 222 1.71 16.84 6.92
C GLN A 222 3.20 17.22 7.06
N SER A 223 3.64 18.28 6.40
CA SER A 223 4.97 18.83 6.64
C SER A 223 4.92 19.89 7.74
N THR A 224 6.01 20.00 8.49
CA THR A 224 6.17 20.91 9.62
C THR A 224 6.37 22.38 9.22
N VAL A 225 6.54 22.67 7.92
CA VAL A 225 7.02 23.97 7.41
C VAL A 225 6.07 24.66 6.41
N ALA A 226 4.78 24.29 6.41
CA ALA A 226 3.63 25.06 5.90
C ALA A 226 2.81 24.52 4.72
N ASN A 227 3.16 23.39 4.09
CA ASN A 227 2.27 22.68 3.14
C ASN A 227 2.47 21.16 3.27
N PRO A 228 1.44 20.33 3.04
CA PRO A 228 1.61 18.89 2.96
C PRO A 228 2.55 18.51 1.79
N THR A 229 3.16 17.33 1.88
CA THR A 229 4.00 16.76 0.83
C THR A 229 3.42 15.44 0.36
N ALA A 230 3.19 15.32 -0.94
CA ALA A 230 2.79 14.10 -1.62
C ALA A 230 3.99 13.41 -2.28
N PHE A 231 4.04 12.09 -2.13
CA PHE A 231 5.05 11.21 -2.70
C PHE A 231 4.36 10.12 -3.49
N GLN A 232 4.95 9.74 -4.62
CA GLN A 232 4.67 8.45 -5.23
C GLN A 232 5.71 7.44 -4.76
N ILE A 233 5.26 6.33 -4.19
CA ILE A 233 6.18 5.30 -3.69
C ILE A 233 6.90 4.62 -4.87
N GLY A 234 8.22 4.51 -4.76
CA GLY A 234 9.12 4.08 -5.83
C GLY A 234 10.09 5.17 -6.28
N ASP A 235 9.84 6.43 -5.92
CA ASP A 235 10.83 7.51 -6.02
C ASP A 235 11.35 7.87 -4.60
N PRO A 236 12.61 7.59 -4.27
CA PRO A 236 13.18 7.92 -2.96
C PRO A 236 13.46 9.42 -2.77
N SER A 237 13.27 10.24 -3.81
CA SER A 237 13.78 11.63 -3.89
C SER A 237 12.79 12.68 -4.40
N GLY A 238 11.68 12.29 -5.02
CA GLY A 238 10.72 13.21 -5.65
C GLY A 238 9.57 13.61 -4.74
N VAL A 239 9.63 14.82 -4.16
CA VAL A 239 8.41 15.53 -3.73
C VAL A 239 7.75 16.06 -5.00
N ASP A 240 6.45 15.82 -5.19
CA ASP A 240 5.68 16.30 -6.37
C ASP A 240 6.15 15.77 -7.73
N VAL A 241 6.90 14.67 -7.73
CA VAL A 241 7.39 14.04 -8.96
C VAL A 241 6.78 12.65 -9.09
N LEU A 242 6.42 12.30 -10.33
CA LEU A 242 6.03 10.94 -10.67
C LEU A 242 7.28 10.06 -10.77
N SER A 243 7.25 8.92 -10.10
CA SER A 243 8.29 7.91 -10.24
C SER A 243 8.29 7.35 -11.66
N THR A 244 9.47 7.19 -12.24
CA THR A 244 9.64 6.43 -13.49
C THR A 244 9.47 4.93 -13.27
N ASN A 245 9.54 4.49 -12.02
CA ASN A 245 9.49 3.11 -11.56
C ASN A 245 8.65 3.09 -10.27
N PRO A 246 7.32 3.17 -10.34
CA PRO A 246 6.46 3.19 -9.16
C PRO A 246 6.25 1.77 -8.60
N THR A 247 6.08 1.68 -7.29
CA THR A 247 5.49 0.47 -6.69
C THR A 247 4.00 0.44 -7.02
N THR A 248 3.52 -0.67 -7.57
CA THR A 248 2.15 -0.80 -8.05
C THR A 248 1.39 -1.93 -7.37
N PHE A 249 0.11 -1.70 -7.13
CA PHE A 249 -0.86 -2.72 -6.80
C PHE A 249 -1.72 -3.04 -8.02
N ASN A 250 -2.20 -4.27 -8.12
CA ASN A 250 -3.20 -4.68 -9.10
C ASN A 250 -4.18 -5.66 -8.48
N PHE A 251 -5.47 -5.40 -8.61
CA PHE A 251 -6.51 -6.35 -8.20
C PHE A 251 -7.26 -6.86 -9.43
N ASP A 252 -7.49 -8.17 -9.47
CA ASP A 252 -8.35 -8.80 -10.46
C ASP A 252 -9.30 -9.81 -9.81
N ILE A 253 -10.59 -9.51 -9.86
CA ILE A 253 -11.66 -10.37 -9.34
C ILE A 253 -11.73 -11.73 -10.03
N ASN A 254 -11.25 -11.86 -11.28
CA ASN A 254 -11.25 -13.13 -11.99
C ASN A 254 -10.25 -14.11 -11.38
N THR A 255 -9.06 -13.61 -11.01
CA THR A 255 -8.03 -14.40 -10.33
C THR A 255 -8.24 -14.44 -8.81
N ASN A 256 -9.08 -13.55 -8.25
CA ASN A 256 -9.28 -13.34 -6.82
C ASN A 256 -8.04 -12.84 -6.10
N THR A 257 -7.14 -12.17 -6.83
CA THR A 257 -5.85 -11.76 -6.31
C THR A 257 -5.67 -10.26 -6.32
N LEU A 258 -5.11 -9.76 -5.22
CA LEU A 258 -4.39 -8.51 -5.16
C LEU A 258 -2.90 -8.83 -5.25
N SER A 259 -2.17 -8.16 -6.13
CA SER A 259 -0.72 -8.25 -6.22
C SER A 259 -0.07 -6.90 -5.98
N LEU A 260 1.10 -6.93 -5.36
CA LEU A 260 2.03 -5.83 -5.24
C LEU A 260 3.30 -6.17 -6.03
N ALA A 261 3.72 -5.26 -6.88
CA ALA A 261 5.00 -5.30 -7.55
C ALA A 261 5.79 -4.03 -7.21
N SER A 262 6.91 -4.18 -6.50
CA SER A 262 7.91 -3.12 -6.44
C SER A 262 8.74 -3.11 -7.73
N PRO A 263 9.30 -1.95 -8.11
CA PRO A 263 10.14 -1.87 -9.28
C PRO A 263 11.41 -2.69 -9.06
N VAL A 264 11.66 -3.61 -9.98
CA VAL A 264 12.91 -4.37 -9.99
C VAL A 264 13.91 -3.57 -10.83
N PRO A 265 15.09 -3.21 -10.30
CA PRO A 265 16.13 -2.58 -11.11
C PRO A 265 16.42 -3.46 -12.31
N GLU A 266 16.36 -2.89 -13.51
CA GLU A 266 16.46 -3.67 -14.74
C GLU A 266 17.75 -4.51 -14.73
N PRO A 267 17.70 -5.78 -15.18
CA PRO A 267 18.88 -6.64 -15.26
C PRO A 267 20.06 -6.01 -16.00
N GLY A 268 19.76 -5.09 -16.95
CA GLY A 268 20.73 -4.30 -17.68
C GLY A 268 21.61 -3.42 -16.80
N SER A 269 21.10 -2.86 -15.71
CA SER A 269 21.89 -1.99 -14.81
C SER A 269 22.99 -2.79 -14.08
N TYR A 270 22.67 -4.00 -13.62
CA TYR A 270 23.66 -4.89 -13.02
C TYR A 270 24.62 -5.47 -14.06
N ALA A 271 24.11 -5.83 -15.24
CA ALA A 271 24.94 -6.29 -16.34
C ALA A 271 25.94 -5.20 -16.79
N LEU A 272 25.53 -3.93 -16.85
CA LEU A 272 26.38 -2.79 -17.18
C LEU A 272 27.40 -2.49 -16.08
N LEU A 273 27.01 -2.57 -14.80
CA LEU A 273 27.94 -2.43 -13.70
C LEU A 273 29.01 -3.54 -13.76
N MET A 274 28.60 -4.78 -13.99
CA MET A 274 29.52 -5.92 -14.12
C MET A 274 30.39 -5.82 -15.37
N ALA A 275 29.84 -5.36 -16.50
CA ALA A 275 30.61 -5.07 -17.71
C ALA A 275 31.62 -3.94 -17.49
N GLY A 276 31.25 -2.90 -16.74
CA GLY A 276 32.13 -1.81 -16.34
C GLY A 276 33.27 -2.30 -15.44
N LEU A 277 32.97 -3.12 -14.43
CA LEU A 277 33.97 -3.77 -13.58
C LEU A 277 34.92 -4.68 -14.37
N ALA A 278 34.39 -5.47 -15.30
CA ALA A 278 35.19 -6.31 -16.18
C ALA A 278 36.13 -5.49 -17.08
N ALA A 279 35.63 -4.37 -17.63
CA ALA A 279 36.43 -3.45 -18.44
C ALA A 279 37.56 -2.78 -17.63
N VAL A 280 37.26 -2.34 -16.40
CA VAL A 280 38.27 -1.78 -15.49
C VAL A 280 39.31 -2.83 -15.11
N GLY A 281 38.89 -4.07 -14.82
CA GLY A 281 39.79 -5.19 -14.54
C GLY A 281 40.71 -5.51 -15.73
N PHE A 282 40.18 -5.47 -16.96
CA PHE A 282 40.98 -5.67 -18.18
C PHE A 282 42.01 -4.55 -18.38
N LEU A 283 41.63 -3.29 -18.17
CA LEU A 283 42.54 -2.15 -18.25
C LEU A 283 43.64 -2.19 -17.18
N ALA A 284 43.29 -2.57 -15.95
CA ALA A 284 44.24 -2.75 -14.86
C ALA A 284 45.26 -3.86 -15.16
N ARG A 285 44.80 -4.98 -15.75
CA ARG A 285 45.70 -6.06 -16.20
C ARG A 285 46.65 -5.58 -17.29
N ARG A 286 46.17 -4.81 -18.26
CA ARG A 286 47.00 -4.29 -19.36
C ARG A 286 48.10 -3.36 -18.85
N ARG A 287 47.81 -2.52 -17.85
CA ARG A 287 48.80 -1.61 -17.23
C ARG A 287 49.89 -2.31 -16.42
N ARG A 288 49.64 -3.53 -15.93
CA ARG A 288 50.66 -4.32 -15.22
C ARG A 288 51.59 -5.09 -16.15
N ALA A 289 51.18 -5.29 -17.40
CA ALA A 289 51.94 -6.03 -18.41
C ALA A 289 52.77 -5.12 -19.34
N ALA A 290 52.69 -3.80 -19.14
CA ALA A 290 53.52 -2.77 -19.76
C ALA A 290 54.39 -2.13 -18.68
#